data_AF-A0A835R1N5-F1
#
_entry.id   AF-A0A835R1N5-F1
#
_cell.length_a   1.000
_cell.length_b   1.000
_cell.length_c   1.000
_cell.angle_alpha   90.00
_cell.angle_beta   90.00
_cell.angle_gamma   90.00
#
_symmetry.space_group_name_H-M   'P 1'
#
loop_
_entity.id
_entity.type
_entity.pdbx_description
1 polymer ?
#
loop_
_entity_poly.entity_id
_entity_poly.type
_entity_poly.pdbx_seq_one_letter_code
_entity_poly.pdbx_strand_id
1 'polypeptide(L)'
;MDGKGGVAMPRSIPCGEETAWVDASPLIASACSDLHEGELIHGENFNLFAAMSALEIMDPKMDSGMEGSGYHSVEEAIENGAAPVPISTDRTVDVQRCIDIMDHLLACEATWHKGHSLAQTVFSCIYLLRIERISSHSLLNSYCRIMRATCSVIVAAVSDARTHEEEDLFTIAYGLPLKGEGDEKCLSFLNDVEEKVSRQLRACRTPASKKKTSDDIDSLQTNPDLEEGFCRALLCRLRFRKHFYHALICMRKAQGRGLDLAKKHVASCLSELASMSRSVEFLRSSACASCVVGIECQTTASGQQPFGFDASLNSRLSAPTPPRVIQILSWKKTIEYFEKLLGDLDAICSSPLEPLLENVLRFLAQFQKSRPDLVARAHLQLLLIHEGKLYGKDPFHEVIARALQLPEVAKDQAFQGNEFVLQLVQLLMKLIKILCTNIAWQRRKLGKTLQDWGVILIQPIIFSKELNVKLMATK
;
A
#
# COMPACT_ATOMS: atom_id res chain seq x y z
N MET A 1 -27.24 -46.95 35.76
CA MET A 1 -26.66 -47.97 34.87
C MET A 1 -25.56 -47.31 34.09
N ASP A 2 -24.40 -47.92 34.18
CA ASP A 2 -23.10 -47.41 33.76
C ASP A 2 -23.05 -46.96 32.30
N GLY A 3 -22.55 -45.75 32.10
CA GLY A 3 -22.08 -45.25 30.80
C GLY A 3 -20.58 -44.98 30.88
N LYS A 4 -19.77 -46.00 31.18
CA LYS A 4 -18.31 -45.96 31.02
C LYS A 4 -17.97 -45.81 29.53
N GLY A 5 -18.02 -44.58 29.03
CA GLY A 5 -17.36 -44.17 27.80
C GLY A 5 -15.89 -43.96 28.09
N GLY A 6 -15.12 -45.04 28.21
CA GLY A 6 -13.67 -44.96 28.29
C GLY A 6 -13.14 -44.32 27.01
N VAL A 7 -12.72 -43.07 27.09
CA VAL A 7 -11.94 -42.42 26.03
C VAL A 7 -10.62 -43.18 25.98
N ALA A 8 -10.43 -43.97 24.92
CA ALA A 8 -9.17 -44.64 24.68
C ALA A 8 -8.07 -43.57 24.58
N MET A 9 -7.05 -43.66 25.43
CA MET A 9 -5.84 -42.84 25.34
C MET A 9 -5.28 -42.91 23.91
N PRO A 10 -4.93 -41.79 23.26
CA PRO A 10 -4.37 -41.83 21.93
C PRO A 10 -3.13 -42.72 21.91
N ARG A 11 -3.05 -43.62 20.91
CA ARG A 11 -1.85 -44.41 20.66
C ARG A 11 -0.66 -43.47 20.43
N SER A 12 0.49 -43.84 20.99
CA SER A 12 1.78 -43.15 20.93
C SER A 12 1.98 -42.30 19.67
N ILE A 13 2.24 -41.01 19.86
CA ILE A 13 2.49 -40.03 18.79
C ILE A 13 3.76 -40.41 18.01
N PRO A 14 3.71 -40.37 16.66
CA PRO A 14 4.83 -40.32 15.74
C PRO A 14 6.19 -39.87 16.26
N CYS A 15 7.12 -40.72 16.67
CA CYS A 15 8.47 -40.31 17.10
C CYS A 15 9.46 -40.51 15.95
N GLY A 16 10.23 -39.48 15.58
CA GLY A 16 11.41 -39.64 14.70
C GLY A 16 12.53 -40.43 15.42
N GLU A 17 13.58 -40.87 14.72
CA GLU A 17 14.59 -41.79 15.27
C GLU A 17 15.29 -41.32 16.57
N GLU A 18 15.19 -40.04 16.95
CA GLU A 18 15.86 -39.47 18.14
C GLU A 18 14.93 -38.70 19.14
N THR A 19 13.60 -38.63 18.94
CA THR A 19 12.73 -37.75 19.78
C THR A 19 11.40 -38.37 20.24
N ALA A 20 11.38 -38.91 21.47
CA ALA A 20 10.16 -39.50 22.05
C ALA A 20 9.19 -38.46 22.64
N TRP A 21 7.93 -38.50 22.19
CA TRP A 21 6.83 -37.74 22.79
C TRP A 21 6.22 -38.48 23.97
N VAL A 22 6.01 -37.78 25.09
CA VAL A 22 5.34 -38.31 26.29
C VAL A 22 4.07 -37.51 26.53
N ASP A 23 2.96 -38.22 26.78
CA ASP A 23 1.68 -37.59 27.12
C ASP A 23 1.72 -37.02 28.55
N ALA A 24 1.65 -35.69 28.65
CA ALA A 24 1.63 -34.96 29.91
C ALA A 24 0.20 -34.64 30.41
N SER A 25 -0.85 -35.00 29.68
CA SER A 25 -2.24 -34.71 30.07
C SER A 25 -2.61 -35.21 31.48
N PRO A 26 -2.23 -36.42 31.92
CA PRO A 26 -2.54 -36.88 33.29
C PRO A 26 -1.86 -36.04 34.37
N LEU A 27 -0.61 -35.62 34.14
CA LEU A 27 0.15 -34.78 35.07
C LEU A 27 -0.50 -33.40 35.22
N ILE A 28 -0.86 -32.78 34.10
CA ILE A 28 -1.51 -31.46 34.07
C ILE A 28 -2.88 -31.54 34.76
N ALA A 29 -3.69 -32.57 34.48
CA ALA A 29 -5.00 -32.75 35.12
C ALA A 29 -4.90 -32.92 36.64
N SER A 30 -3.89 -33.66 37.13
CA SER A 30 -3.63 -33.79 38.57
C SER A 30 -3.26 -32.45 39.19
N ALA A 31 -2.33 -31.70 38.60
CA ALA A 31 -1.93 -30.39 39.11
C ALA A 31 -3.09 -29.37 39.10
N CYS A 32 -3.95 -29.40 38.09
CA CYS A 32 -5.17 -28.58 38.04
C CYS A 32 -6.18 -28.95 39.13
N SER A 33 -6.22 -30.20 39.59
CA SER A 33 -7.13 -30.64 40.66
C SER A 33 -6.70 -30.15 42.04
N ASP A 34 -5.41 -29.88 42.22
CA ASP A 34 -4.84 -29.38 43.47
C ASP A 34 -4.96 -27.84 43.61
N LEU A 35 -5.29 -27.14 42.52
CA LEU A 35 -5.44 -25.67 42.48
C LEU A 35 -6.78 -25.22 43.07
N HIS A 36 -6.75 -24.20 43.93
CA HIS A 36 -7.95 -23.57 44.48
C HIS A 36 -8.47 -22.41 43.62
N GLU A 37 -9.71 -21.98 43.87
CA GLU A 37 -10.30 -20.82 43.18
C GLU A 37 -9.46 -19.56 43.42
N GLY A 38 -9.04 -18.91 42.33
CA GLY A 38 -8.22 -17.70 42.36
C GLY A 38 -6.70 -17.95 42.30
N GLU A 39 -6.26 -19.21 42.31
CA GLU A 39 -4.85 -19.56 42.13
C GLU A 39 -4.50 -19.70 40.63
N LEU A 40 -3.29 -19.26 40.26
CA LEU A 40 -2.78 -19.34 38.89
C LEU A 40 -1.30 -19.72 38.93
N ILE A 41 -0.93 -20.81 38.26
CA ILE A 41 0.46 -21.18 38.04
C ILE A 41 0.97 -20.43 36.81
N HIS A 42 2.01 -19.60 36.99
CA HIS A 42 2.63 -18.87 35.91
C HIS A 42 4.13 -18.67 36.18
N GLY A 43 4.91 -18.37 35.14
CA GLY A 43 6.32 -18.03 35.30
C GLY A 43 6.53 -16.66 35.96
N GLU A 44 7.73 -16.40 36.50
CA GLU A 44 8.06 -15.16 37.22
C GLU A 44 7.88 -13.88 36.37
N ASN A 45 8.05 -13.99 35.05
CA ASN A 45 7.92 -12.86 34.12
C ASN A 45 6.50 -12.70 33.53
N PHE A 46 5.54 -13.53 33.94
CA PHE A 46 4.18 -13.47 33.41
C PHE A 46 3.42 -12.28 34.00
N ASN A 47 2.68 -11.57 33.14
CA ASN A 47 1.86 -10.43 33.52
C ASN A 47 0.43 -10.65 33.00
N LEU A 48 -0.56 -10.55 33.90
CA LEU A 48 -1.98 -10.66 33.54
C LEU A 48 -2.39 -9.64 32.47
N PHE A 49 -1.77 -8.46 32.45
CA PHE A 49 -2.02 -7.48 31.38
C PHE A 49 -1.57 -7.98 30.00
N ALA A 50 -0.49 -8.76 29.92
CA ALA A 50 -0.07 -9.38 28.68
C ALA A 50 -1.04 -10.49 28.24
N ALA A 51 -1.57 -11.24 29.20
CA ALA A 51 -2.57 -12.29 28.95
C ALA A 51 -3.88 -11.76 28.35
N MET A 52 -4.24 -10.48 28.61
CA MET A 52 -5.40 -9.85 27.98
C MET A 52 -5.31 -9.74 26.44
N SER A 53 -4.11 -9.90 25.87
CA SER A 53 -3.88 -9.89 24.42
C SER A 53 -3.78 -11.29 23.81
N ALA A 54 -3.89 -12.35 24.63
CA ALA A 54 -3.83 -13.72 24.16
C ALA A 54 -5.04 -14.05 23.27
N LEU A 55 -4.79 -14.84 22.22
CA LEU A 55 -5.86 -15.40 21.40
C LEU A 55 -6.45 -16.63 22.08
N GLU A 56 -7.77 -16.76 21.97
CA GLU A 56 -8.51 -17.93 22.43
C GLU A 56 -8.77 -18.85 21.24
N ILE A 57 -8.18 -20.05 21.28
CA ILE A 57 -8.39 -21.08 20.25
C ILE A 57 -9.82 -21.60 20.37
N MET A 58 -10.47 -21.89 19.25
CA MET A 58 -11.89 -22.29 19.14
C MET A 58 -12.91 -21.17 19.40
N ASP A 59 -12.50 -19.94 19.70
CA ASP A 59 -13.42 -18.79 19.72
C ASP A 59 -13.57 -18.21 18.28
N PRO A 60 -14.78 -18.15 17.70
CA PRO A 60 -14.97 -17.67 16.32
C PRO A 60 -14.53 -16.22 16.04
N LYS A 61 -14.40 -15.38 17.08
CA LYS A 61 -13.98 -13.98 16.97
C LYS A 61 -12.49 -13.80 17.22
N MET A 62 -11.83 -14.74 17.89
CA MET A 62 -10.40 -14.63 18.25
C MET A 62 -9.52 -15.60 17.44
N ASP A 63 -10.08 -16.72 16.98
CA ASP A 63 -9.37 -17.76 16.24
C ASP A 63 -9.61 -17.63 14.73
N SER A 64 -8.60 -17.19 13.98
CA SER A 64 -8.64 -17.15 12.52
C SER A 64 -8.68 -18.54 11.88
N GLY A 65 -8.35 -19.60 12.62
CA GLY A 65 -8.49 -20.99 12.20
C GLY A 65 -9.93 -21.50 12.21
N MET A 66 -10.85 -20.82 12.91
CA MET A 66 -12.26 -21.19 12.99
C MET A 66 -13.11 -20.68 11.83
N GLU A 67 -12.58 -19.77 11.00
CA GLU A 67 -13.27 -19.24 9.82
C GLU A 67 -13.37 -20.33 8.73
N GLY A 68 -14.39 -21.18 8.81
CA GLY A 68 -14.54 -22.38 7.99
C GLY A 68 -15.04 -22.17 6.55
N SER A 69 -15.05 -20.93 6.04
CA SER A 69 -15.72 -20.59 4.78
C SER A 69 -14.79 -20.18 3.63
N GLY A 70 -13.50 -20.47 3.70
CA GLY A 70 -12.56 -20.18 2.60
C GLY A 70 -11.45 -21.21 2.47
N TYR A 71 -10.57 -21.00 1.50
CA TYR A 71 -9.51 -21.97 1.18
C TYR A 71 -8.37 -21.94 2.22
N HIS A 72 -7.79 -23.10 2.52
CA HIS A 72 -6.69 -23.28 3.47
C HIS A 72 -5.33 -23.00 2.84
N SER A 73 -5.22 -23.19 1.53
CA SER A 73 -4.02 -22.91 0.76
C SER A 73 -4.36 -22.34 -0.62
N VAL A 74 -3.37 -21.68 -1.23
CA VAL A 74 -3.48 -21.17 -2.59
C VAL A 74 -3.67 -22.34 -3.57
N GLU A 75 -3.01 -23.46 -3.32
CA GLU A 75 -3.12 -24.70 -4.10
C GLU A 75 -4.53 -25.27 -4.06
N GLU A 76 -5.15 -25.35 -2.87
CA GLU A 76 -6.54 -25.81 -2.71
C GLU A 76 -7.52 -24.89 -3.46
N ALA A 77 -7.35 -23.58 -3.36
CA ALA A 77 -8.18 -22.62 -4.08
C ALA A 77 -8.10 -22.82 -5.60
N ILE A 78 -6.90 -23.14 -6.09
CA ILE A 78 -6.64 -23.39 -7.50
C ILE A 78 -7.29 -24.70 -7.96
N GLU A 79 -7.15 -25.77 -7.19
CA GLU A 79 -7.75 -27.08 -7.48
C GLU A 79 -9.28 -27.03 -7.50
N ASN A 80 -9.87 -26.23 -6.62
CA ASN A 80 -11.31 -25.96 -6.59
C ASN A 80 -11.80 -24.97 -7.67
N GLY A 81 -10.90 -24.49 -8.54
CA GLY A 81 -11.26 -23.64 -9.66
C GLY A 81 -11.53 -22.17 -9.31
N ALA A 82 -11.08 -21.67 -8.15
CA ALA A 82 -11.28 -20.27 -7.74
C ALA A 82 -10.57 -19.27 -8.68
N ALA A 83 -9.47 -19.69 -9.31
CA ALA A 83 -8.67 -18.90 -10.26
C ALA A 83 -8.38 -19.72 -11.54
N PRO A 84 -9.34 -19.81 -12.46
CA PRO A 84 -9.20 -20.56 -13.71
C PRO A 84 -8.21 -19.90 -14.67
N VAL A 85 -7.45 -20.71 -15.40
CA VAL A 85 -6.55 -20.27 -16.48
C VAL A 85 -6.71 -21.24 -17.66
N PRO A 86 -7.18 -20.80 -18.85
CA PRO A 86 -7.68 -19.46 -19.19
C PRO A 86 -8.93 -19.07 -18.36
N ILE A 87 -9.24 -17.77 -18.25
CA ILE A 87 -10.32 -17.29 -17.37
C ILE A 87 -11.68 -17.77 -17.91
N SER A 88 -11.81 -17.75 -19.23
CA SER A 88 -12.95 -18.35 -19.95
C SER A 88 -12.49 -18.95 -21.28
N THR A 89 -13.24 -19.93 -21.78
CA THR A 89 -13.07 -20.45 -23.15
C THR A 89 -13.60 -19.48 -24.21
N ASP A 90 -14.57 -18.63 -23.85
CA ASP A 90 -15.05 -17.54 -24.72
C ASP A 90 -14.16 -16.31 -24.54
N ARG A 91 -13.50 -15.90 -25.62
CA ARG A 91 -12.60 -14.72 -25.66
C ARG A 91 -13.31 -13.43 -25.21
N THR A 92 -14.60 -13.28 -25.50
CA THR A 92 -15.37 -12.08 -25.11
C THR A 92 -15.56 -12.01 -23.61
N VAL A 93 -15.94 -13.14 -23.00
CA VAL A 93 -16.08 -13.25 -21.55
C VAL A 93 -14.71 -13.17 -20.87
N ASP A 94 -13.67 -13.77 -21.45
CA ASP A 94 -12.29 -13.73 -20.93
C ASP A 94 -11.78 -12.29 -20.79
N VAL A 95 -11.91 -11.47 -21.85
CA VAL A 95 -11.54 -10.05 -21.81
C VAL A 95 -12.37 -9.27 -20.79
N GLN A 96 -13.68 -9.52 -20.71
CA GLN A 96 -14.54 -8.86 -19.74
C GLN A 96 -14.12 -9.21 -18.29
N ARG A 97 -13.88 -10.49 -18.00
CA ARG A 97 -13.42 -10.93 -16.67
C ARG A 97 -12.03 -10.40 -16.35
N CYS A 98 -11.15 -10.29 -17.34
CA CYS A 98 -9.85 -9.66 -17.18
C CYS A 98 -9.99 -8.20 -16.72
N ILE A 99 -10.91 -7.44 -17.32
CA ILE A 99 -11.25 -6.06 -16.90
C ILE A 99 -11.80 -6.03 -15.47
N ASP A 100 -12.71 -6.95 -15.13
CA ASP A 100 -13.29 -7.04 -13.78
C ASP A 100 -12.22 -7.31 -12.70
N ILE A 101 -11.24 -8.18 -13.01
CA ILE A 101 -10.10 -8.47 -12.14
C ILE A 101 -9.23 -7.21 -11.97
N MET A 102 -8.94 -6.47 -13.05
CA MET A 102 -8.17 -5.22 -12.98
C MET A 102 -8.88 -4.17 -12.12
N ASP A 103 -10.20 -4.05 -12.25
CA ASP A 103 -11.01 -3.09 -11.49
C ASP A 103 -11.05 -3.43 -10.00
N HIS A 104 -11.28 -4.71 -9.67
CA HIS A 104 -11.28 -5.15 -8.28
C HIS A 104 -9.90 -5.01 -7.65
N LEU A 105 -8.81 -5.30 -8.38
CA LEU A 105 -7.45 -5.04 -7.90
C LEU A 105 -7.20 -3.56 -7.57
N LEU A 106 -7.71 -2.64 -8.40
CA LEU A 106 -7.64 -1.21 -8.13
C LEU A 106 -8.42 -0.85 -6.86
N ALA A 107 -9.58 -1.46 -6.64
CA ALA A 107 -10.36 -1.29 -5.42
C ALA A 107 -9.66 -1.86 -4.17
N CYS A 108 -9.01 -3.02 -4.29
CA CYS A 108 -8.18 -3.61 -3.23
C CYS A 108 -7.02 -2.69 -2.86
N GLU A 109 -6.33 -2.11 -3.85
CA GLU A 109 -5.22 -1.16 -3.63
C GLU A 109 -5.71 0.11 -2.93
N ALA A 110 -6.83 0.69 -3.36
CA ALA A 110 -7.44 1.84 -2.69
C ALA A 110 -7.85 1.52 -1.24
N THR A 111 -8.41 0.33 -1.01
CA THR A 111 -8.80 -0.15 0.32
C THR A 111 -7.58 -0.33 1.20
N TRP A 112 -6.52 -0.94 0.68
CA TRP A 112 -5.24 -1.07 1.37
C TRP A 112 -4.71 0.30 1.81
N HIS A 113 -4.66 1.28 0.89
CA HIS A 113 -4.17 2.63 1.20
C HIS A 113 -4.97 3.36 2.30
N LYS A 114 -6.18 2.91 2.63
CA LYS A 114 -7.02 3.42 3.73
C LYS A 114 -6.71 2.77 5.09
N GLY A 115 -5.68 1.93 5.17
CA GLY A 115 -5.20 1.33 6.42
C GLY A 115 -5.62 -0.12 6.64
N HIS A 116 -6.18 -0.79 5.62
CA HIS A 116 -6.53 -2.21 5.70
C HIS A 116 -5.29 -3.10 5.45
N SER A 117 -5.38 -4.39 5.76
CA SER A 117 -4.27 -5.34 5.58
C SER A 117 -3.95 -5.56 4.10
N LEU A 118 -2.67 -5.46 3.73
CA LEU A 118 -2.19 -5.79 2.38
C LEU A 118 -2.47 -7.25 2.02
N ALA A 119 -2.36 -8.15 2.99
CA ALA A 119 -2.53 -9.58 2.84
C ALA A 119 -3.97 -9.98 2.46
N GLN A 120 -4.94 -9.32 3.06
CA GLN A 120 -6.37 -9.59 2.88
C GLN A 120 -7.02 -8.72 1.79
N THR A 121 -6.32 -7.71 1.27
CA THR A 121 -6.82 -6.83 0.20
C THR A 121 -6.18 -7.20 -1.14
N VAL A 122 -5.03 -6.63 -1.51
CA VAL A 122 -4.39 -6.85 -2.82
C VAL A 122 -3.97 -8.31 -2.99
N PHE A 123 -3.39 -8.92 -1.95
CA PHE A 123 -2.96 -10.32 -1.98
C PHE A 123 -4.07 -11.33 -1.71
N SER A 124 -5.34 -10.90 -1.60
CA SER A 124 -6.47 -11.82 -1.77
C SER A 124 -6.53 -12.37 -3.19
N CYS A 125 -5.90 -11.69 -4.16
CA CYS A 125 -5.83 -12.11 -5.54
C CYS A 125 -4.89 -13.32 -5.73
N ILE A 126 -5.48 -14.47 -6.05
CA ILE A 126 -4.76 -15.72 -6.33
C ILE A 126 -3.81 -15.56 -7.53
N TYR A 127 -4.20 -14.76 -8.53
CA TYR A 127 -3.35 -14.48 -9.69
C TYR A 127 -2.07 -13.71 -9.32
N LEU A 128 -2.11 -12.85 -8.29
CA LEU A 128 -0.91 -12.18 -7.76
C LEU A 128 -0.05 -13.11 -6.90
N LEU A 129 -0.65 -14.07 -6.20
CA LEU A 129 0.07 -15.06 -5.40
C LEU A 129 0.79 -16.11 -6.26
N ARG A 130 0.32 -16.36 -7.49
CA ARG A 130 0.88 -17.32 -8.45
C ARG A 130 0.93 -16.75 -9.88
N ILE A 131 1.75 -15.71 -10.07
CA ILE A 131 1.89 -15.01 -11.36
C ILE A 131 2.41 -15.94 -12.47
N GLU A 132 3.18 -16.97 -12.13
CA GLU A 132 3.75 -17.93 -13.08
C GLU A 132 2.65 -18.64 -13.88
N ARG A 133 1.48 -18.89 -13.27
CA ARG A 133 0.34 -19.58 -13.91
C ARG A 133 -0.30 -18.78 -15.02
N ILE A 134 -0.30 -17.46 -14.92
CA ILE A 134 -0.90 -16.56 -15.92
C ILE A 134 0.08 -16.15 -17.02
N SER A 135 1.24 -16.80 -17.14
CA SER A 135 2.26 -16.46 -18.15
C SER A 135 1.74 -16.53 -19.59
N SER A 136 0.78 -17.40 -19.88
CA SER A 136 0.11 -17.49 -21.18
C SER A 136 -0.85 -16.33 -21.46
N HIS A 137 -1.39 -15.69 -20.41
CA HIS A 137 -2.35 -14.60 -20.50
C HIS A 137 -1.63 -13.23 -20.35
N SER A 138 -1.05 -12.74 -21.46
CA SER A 138 -0.20 -11.53 -21.46
C SER A 138 -0.80 -10.27 -20.81
N LEU A 139 -2.09 -9.99 -21.03
CA LEU A 139 -2.81 -8.85 -20.44
C LEU A 139 -2.79 -8.87 -18.91
N LEU A 140 -3.37 -9.92 -18.31
CA LEU A 140 -3.40 -10.09 -16.86
C LEU A 140 -1.99 -10.24 -16.27
N ASN A 141 -1.08 -10.97 -16.91
CA ASN A 141 0.30 -11.13 -16.43
C ASN A 141 1.03 -9.79 -16.30
N SER A 142 0.99 -8.97 -17.36
CA SER A 142 1.63 -7.66 -17.34
C SER A 142 1.01 -6.73 -16.28
N TYR A 143 -0.33 -6.74 -16.13
CA TYR A 143 -1.04 -5.95 -15.12
C TYR A 143 -0.71 -6.38 -13.68
N CYS A 144 -0.68 -7.69 -13.41
CA CYS A 144 -0.33 -8.24 -12.10
C CYS A 144 1.13 -7.92 -11.72
N ARG A 145 2.09 -8.03 -12.64
CA ARG A 145 3.49 -7.67 -12.38
C ARG A 145 3.66 -6.20 -12.02
N ILE A 146 3.04 -5.29 -12.78
CA ILE A 146 3.14 -3.85 -12.48
C ILE A 146 2.39 -3.50 -11.19
N MET A 147 1.26 -4.17 -10.87
CA MET A 147 0.56 -4.00 -9.59
C MET A 147 1.47 -4.37 -8.41
N ARG A 148 2.12 -5.54 -8.47
CA ARG A 148 3.08 -5.97 -7.45
C ARG A 148 4.23 -4.98 -7.30
N ALA A 149 4.79 -4.51 -8.42
CA ALA A 149 5.84 -3.49 -8.41
C ALA A 149 5.36 -2.16 -7.78
N THR A 150 4.14 -1.70 -8.11
CA THR A 150 3.53 -0.52 -7.47
C THR A 150 3.39 -0.70 -5.96
N CYS A 151 2.88 -1.84 -5.51
CA CYS A 151 2.78 -2.14 -4.07
C CYS A 151 4.15 -2.09 -3.39
N SER A 152 5.19 -2.67 -4.00
CA SER A 152 6.56 -2.60 -3.46
C SER A 152 7.09 -1.17 -3.39
N VAL A 153 6.80 -0.32 -4.37
CA VAL A 153 7.22 1.09 -4.37
C VAL A 153 6.52 1.86 -3.24
N ILE A 154 5.24 1.62 -3.02
CA ILE A 154 4.45 2.28 -1.97
C ILE A 154 4.91 1.82 -0.59
N VAL A 155 5.06 0.51 -0.36
CA VAL A 155 5.60 -0.03 0.91
C VAL A 155 6.97 0.59 1.21
N ALA A 156 7.87 0.62 0.23
CA ALA A 156 9.18 1.25 0.41
C ALA A 156 9.07 2.75 0.75
N ALA A 157 8.20 3.50 0.08
CA ALA A 157 8.01 4.93 0.38
C ALA A 157 7.46 5.17 1.80
N VAL A 158 6.51 4.35 2.24
CA VAL A 158 5.89 4.45 3.57
C VAL A 158 6.89 4.09 4.67
N SER A 159 7.66 3.02 4.48
CA SER A 159 8.72 2.60 5.42
C SER A 159 9.90 3.58 5.46
N ASP A 160 10.33 4.12 4.30
CA ASP A 160 11.36 5.16 4.23
C ASP A 160 10.92 6.44 4.97
N ALA A 161 9.62 6.78 4.87
CA ALA A 161 9.04 7.90 5.61
C ALA A 161 8.91 7.62 7.12
N ARG A 162 9.11 6.38 7.61
CA ARG A 162 8.96 6.01 9.03
C ARG A 162 7.65 6.52 9.63
N THR A 163 6.58 6.42 8.86
CA THR A 163 5.22 6.70 9.35
C THR A 163 4.82 5.63 10.37
N HIS A 164 3.78 5.85 11.17
CA HIS A 164 3.37 4.86 12.18
C HIS A 164 2.70 3.66 11.49
N GLU A 165 3.51 2.65 11.19
CA GLU A 165 3.20 1.48 10.37
C GLU A 165 2.01 0.64 10.89
N GLU A 166 1.63 0.76 12.17
CA GLU A 166 0.53 -0.03 12.74
C GLU A 166 -0.84 0.67 12.74
N GLU A 167 -0.89 2.01 12.58
CA GLU A 167 -2.16 2.77 12.59
C GLU A 167 -2.51 3.40 11.23
N ASP A 168 -1.52 3.76 10.41
CA ASP A 168 -1.74 4.46 9.14
C ASP A 168 -1.81 3.51 7.94
N LEU A 169 -1.00 2.44 7.90
CA LEU A 169 -1.00 1.39 6.85
C LEU A 169 -0.20 0.17 7.30
N PHE A 170 -0.83 -1.00 7.29
CA PHE A 170 -0.13 -2.27 7.51
C PHE A 170 0.86 -2.54 6.37
N THR A 171 2.13 -2.20 6.59
CA THR A 171 3.26 -2.45 5.68
C THR A 171 3.87 -3.84 5.84
N ILE A 172 3.55 -4.54 6.94
CA ILE A 172 4.07 -5.88 7.21
C ILE A 172 3.51 -6.85 6.18
N ALA A 173 4.39 -7.34 5.31
CA ALA A 173 4.04 -8.22 4.22
C ALA A 173 4.02 -9.70 4.61
N TYR A 174 4.44 -10.10 5.83
CA TYR A 174 4.40 -11.48 6.33
C TYR A 174 4.90 -12.55 5.32
N GLY A 175 5.96 -12.26 4.55
CA GLY A 175 6.50 -13.18 3.54
C GLY A 175 5.74 -13.19 2.19
N LEU A 176 4.75 -12.31 2.00
CA LEU A 176 4.05 -12.15 0.72
C LEU A 176 5.01 -11.78 -0.41
N PRO A 177 4.76 -12.26 -1.64
CA PRO A 177 5.62 -12.02 -2.78
C PRO A 177 5.46 -10.58 -3.27
N LEU A 178 6.09 -9.61 -2.61
CA LEU A 178 6.14 -8.21 -3.04
C LEU A 178 7.20 -7.94 -4.11
N LYS A 179 8.18 -8.84 -4.23
CA LYS A 179 9.20 -8.84 -5.28
C LYS A 179 9.33 -10.26 -5.81
N GLY A 180 9.25 -10.43 -7.12
CA GLY A 180 9.50 -11.70 -7.80
C GLY A 180 10.46 -11.55 -8.97
N GLU A 181 10.94 -12.68 -9.47
CA GLU A 181 11.85 -12.70 -10.63
C GLU A 181 11.19 -12.09 -11.87
N GLY A 182 11.92 -11.19 -12.54
CA GLY A 182 11.47 -10.50 -13.75
C GLY A 182 10.54 -9.30 -13.53
N ASP A 183 10.29 -8.88 -12.28
CA ASP A 183 9.53 -7.65 -12.00
C ASP A 183 10.24 -6.38 -12.48
N GLU A 184 11.57 -6.41 -12.62
CA GLU A 184 12.34 -5.31 -13.20
C GLU A 184 11.91 -4.98 -14.64
N LYS A 185 11.39 -5.99 -15.36
CA LYS A 185 10.88 -5.88 -16.73
C LYS A 185 9.36 -5.66 -16.80
N CYS A 186 8.69 -5.39 -15.67
CA CYS A 186 7.24 -5.21 -15.66
C CYS A 186 6.76 -4.12 -16.64
N LEU A 187 7.51 -3.02 -16.74
CA LEU A 187 7.18 -1.92 -17.67
C LEU A 187 7.35 -2.31 -19.13
N SER A 188 8.36 -3.11 -19.50
CA SER A 188 8.51 -3.54 -20.90
C SER A 188 7.36 -4.45 -21.30
N PHE A 189 6.99 -5.42 -20.45
CA PHE A 189 5.84 -6.28 -20.72
C PHE A 189 4.53 -5.50 -20.83
N LEU A 190 4.31 -4.52 -19.96
CA LEU A 190 3.12 -3.67 -20.02
C LEU A 190 3.08 -2.82 -21.29
N ASN A 191 4.21 -2.24 -21.71
CA ASN A 191 4.30 -1.45 -22.94
C ASN A 191 4.04 -2.31 -24.19
N ASP A 192 4.54 -3.54 -24.24
CA ASP A 192 4.30 -4.45 -25.36
C ASP A 192 2.81 -4.78 -25.49
N VAL A 193 2.15 -5.05 -24.37
CA VAL A 193 0.71 -5.33 -24.31
C VAL A 193 -0.10 -4.08 -24.68
N GLU A 194 0.24 -2.90 -24.15
CA GLU A 194 -0.42 -1.65 -24.48
C GLU A 194 -0.30 -1.31 -25.97
N GLU A 195 0.89 -1.51 -26.56
CA GLU A 195 1.12 -1.24 -27.99
C GLU A 195 0.33 -2.23 -28.86
N LYS A 196 0.25 -3.51 -28.48
CA LYS A 196 -0.62 -4.50 -29.15
C LYS A 196 -2.08 -4.06 -29.15
N VAL A 197 -2.64 -3.72 -27.99
CA VAL A 197 -4.03 -3.24 -27.88
C VAL A 197 -4.22 -1.91 -28.63
N SER A 198 -3.22 -1.02 -28.62
CA SER A 198 -3.26 0.25 -29.35
C SER A 198 -3.23 0.07 -30.87
N ARG A 199 -2.49 -0.92 -31.38
CA ARG A 199 -2.52 -1.31 -32.80
C ARG A 199 -3.88 -1.87 -33.17
N GLN A 200 -4.45 -2.72 -32.31
CA GLN A 200 -5.78 -3.29 -32.56
C GLN A 200 -6.87 -2.21 -32.60
N LEU A 201 -6.87 -1.26 -31.65
CA LEU A 201 -7.80 -0.12 -31.67
C LEU A 201 -7.68 0.71 -32.97
N ARG A 202 -6.45 0.91 -33.48
CA ARG A 202 -6.22 1.60 -34.76
C ARG A 202 -6.75 0.80 -35.94
N ALA A 203 -6.60 -0.53 -35.92
CA ALA A 203 -7.12 -1.42 -36.94
C ALA A 203 -8.65 -1.39 -37.00
N CYS A 204 -9.34 -1.36 -35.86
CA CYS A 204 -10.81 -1.26 -35.77
C CYS A 204 -11.36 0.03 -36.42
N ARG A 205 -10.62 1.14 -36.33
CA ARG A 205 -11.03 2.45 -36.88
C ARG A 205 -10.76 2.62 -38.37
N THR A 206 -10.01 1.71 -38.99
CA THR A 206 -9.67 1.82 -40.41
C THR A 206 -10.83 1.29 -41.27
N PRO A 207 -11.34 2.06 -42.26
CA PRO A 207 -12.45 1.61 -43.09
C PRO A 207 -12.08 0.36 -43.90
N ALA A 208 -13.07 -0.52 -44.11
CA ALA A 208 -12.93 -1.84 -44.73
C ALA A 208 -12.23 -1.82 -46.11
N SER A 209 -12.21 -0.68 -46.82
CA SER A 209 -11.56 -0.49 -48.12
C SER A 209 -10.03 -0.46 -48.10
N LYS A 210 -9.39 -0.37 -46.92
CA LYS A 210 -7.92 -0.39 -46.77
C LYS A 210 -7.40 -1.52 -45.87
N LYS A 211 -8.24 -2.52 -45.55
CA LYS A 211 -7.85 -3.71 -44.79
C LYS A 211 -6.87 -4.55 -45.63
N LYS A 212 -5.58 -4.21 -45.59
CA LYS A 212 -4.53 -5.18 -45.91
C LYS A 212 -4.70 -6.33 -44.94
N THR A 213 -4.72 -7.56 -45.46
CA THR A 213 -4.58 -8.81 -44.72
C THR A 213 -3.28 -8.77 -43.93
N SER A 214 -3.33 -8.17 -42.74
CA SER A 214 -2.29 -8.22 -41.75
C SER A 214 -2.67 -9.39 -40.85
N ASP A 215 -2.17 -10.57 -41.17
CA ASP A 215 -2.39 -11.84 -40.46
C ASP A 215 -1.83 -11.84 -39.01
N ASP A 216 -1.35 -10.69 -38.51
CA ASP A 216 -0.55 -10.56 -37.28
C ASP A 216 -1.26 -9.79 -36.15
N ILE A 217 -2.54 -9.44 -36.29
CA ILE A 217 -3.32 -8.78 -35.23
C ILE A 217 -4.49 -9.67 -34.80
N ASP A 218 -4.23 -10.50 -33.79
CA ASP A 218 -5.26 -11.29 -33.12
C ASP A 218 -6.32 -10.38 -32.49
N SER A 219 -7.59 -10.61 -32.81
CA SER A 219 -8.70 -9.91 -32.15
C SER A 219 -8.75 -10.29 -30.68
N LEU A 220 -9.03 -9.29 -29.82
CA LEU A 220 -9.14 -9.52 -28.38
C LEU A 220 -10.35 -10.39 -28.05
N GLN A 221 -11.41 -10.25 -28.84
CA GLN A 221 -12.65 -10.99 -28.64
C GLN A 221 -13.31 -11.38 -29.97
N THR A 222 -14.46 -12.04 -29.87
CA THR A 222 -15.12 -12.74 -30.99
C THR A 222 -16.09 -11.84 -31.78
N ASN A 223 -16.76 -10.90 -31.11
CA ASN A 223 -17.77 -9.99 -31.67
C ASN A 223 -17.17 -8.63 -32.13
N PRO A 224 -17.00 -8.38 -33.44
CA PRO A 224 -16.30 -7.18 -33.94
C PRO A 224 -16.91 -5.85 -33.48
N ASP A 225 -18.21 -5.79 -33.17
CA ASP A 225 -18.90 -4.57 -32.74
C ASP A 225 -18.47 -4.09 -31.35
N LEU A 226 -18.01 -5.02 -30.49
CA LEU A 226 -17.57 -4.73 -29.13
C LEU A 226 -16.05 -4.47 -29.04
N GLU A 227 -15.29 -4.80 -30.09
CA GLU A 227 -13.83 -4.75 -30.08
C GLU A 227 -13.29 -3.36 -29.75
N GLU A 228 -13.86 -2.29 -30.33
CA GLU A 228 -13.44 -0.92 -30.06
C GLU A 228 -13.68 -0.54 -28.58
N GLY A 229 -14.83 -0.92 -28.03
CA GLY A 229 -15.18 -0.64 -26.64
C GLY A 229 -14.23 -1.34 -25.66
N PHE A 230 -13.96 -2.63 -25.88
CA PHE A 230 -13.03 -3.39 -25.05
C PHE A 230 -11.59 -2.90 -25.16
N CYS A 231 -11.12 -2.57 -26.37
CA CYS A 231 -9.79 -1.97 -26.56
C CYS A 231 -9.65 -0.67 -25.77
N ARG A 232 -10.65 0.23 -25.84
CA ARG A 232 -10.65 1.49 -25.09
C ARG A 232 -10.66 1.25 -23.58
N ALA A 233 -11.49 0.31 -23.11
CA ALA A 233 -11.62 -0.03 -21.69
C ALA A 233 -10.32 -0.65 -21.12
N LEU A 234 -9.62 -1.49 -21.89
CA LEU A 234 -8.33 -2.04 -21.48
C LEU A 234 -7.23 -0.98 -21.50
N LEU A 235 -7.15 -0.17 -22.55
CA LEU A 235 -6.09 0.83 -22.69
C LEU A 235 -6.10 1.84 -21.55
N CYS A 236 -7.26 2.32 -21.11
CA CYS A 236 -7.28 3.28 -20.01
C CYS A 236 -6.75 2.67 -18.70
N ARG A 237 -7.06 1.39 -18.42
CA ARG A 237 -6.55 0.66 -17.25
C ARG A 237 -5.06 0.40 -17.30
N LEU A 238 -4.56 -0.05 -18.45
CA LEU A 238 -3.13 -0.29 -18.67
C LEU A 238 -2.32 1.02 -18.57
N ARG A 239 -2.79 2.08 -19.23
CA ARG A 239 -2.13 3.39 -19.24
C ARG A 239 -2.16 4.07 -17.88
N PHE A 240 -3.30 4.03 -17.20
CA PHE A 240 -3.38 4.51 -15.82
C PHE A 240 -2.34 3.83 -14.95
N ARG A 241 -2.28 2.48 -14.99
CA ARG A 241 -1.35 1.72 -14.18
C ARG A 241 0.11 2.06 -14.50
N LYS A 242 0.45 2.16 -15.78
CA LYS A 242 1.76 2.60 -16.27
C LYS A 242 2.14 4.00 -15.75
N HIS A 243 1.25 4.97 -15.95
CA HIS A 243 1.50 6.35 -15.56
C HIS A 243 1.55 6.52 -14.04
N PHE A 244 0.72 5.79 -13.29
CA PHE A 244 0.71 5.83 -11.83
C PHE A 244 2.04 5.30 -11.28
N TYR A 245 2.51 4.16 -11.78
CA TYR A 245 3.83 3.64 -11.42
C TYR A 245 4.95 4.64 -11.74
N HIS A 246 4.96 5.24 -12.94
CA HIS A 246 5.96 6.24 -13.30
C HIS A 246 5.90 7.50 -12.44
N ALA A 247 4.70 7.97 -12.06
CA ALA A 247 4.56 9.11 -11.17
C ALA A 247 5.25 8.84 -9.83
N LEU A 248 4.98 7.70 -9.20
CA LEU A 248 5.59 7.30 -7.93
C LEU A 248 7.12 7.21 -8.04
N ILE A 249 7.64 6.54 -9.08
CA ILE A 249 9.09 6.44 -9.32
C ILE A 249 9.74 7.81 -9.54
N CYS A 250 9.10 8.70 -10.30
CA CYS A 250 9.62 10.03 -10.57
C CYS A 250 9.66 10.89 -9.31
N MET A 251 8.64 10.82 -8.45
CA MET A 251 8.62 11.54 -7.18
C MET A 251 9.71 11.09 -6.20
N ARG A 252 10.20 9.85 -6.32
CA ARG A 252 11.32 9.34 -5.51
C ARG A 252 12.70 9.82 -5.98
N LYS A 253 12.82 10.48 -7.13
CA LYS A 253 14.10 11.00 -7.61
C LYS A 253 14.60 12.09 -6.67
N ALA A 254 15.86 11.96 -6.24
CA ALA A 254 16.51 12.92 -5.35
C ALA A 254 16.41 14.36 -5.88
N GLN A 255 16.34 15.31 -4.95
CA GLN A 255 16.38 16.75 -5.21
C GLN A 255 15.21 17.29 -6.05
N GLY A 256 14.10 16.56 -6.10
CA GLY A 256 12.90 16.96 -6.86
C GLY A 256 13.09 16.93 -8.38
N ARG A 257 14.17 16.30 -8.88
CA ARG A 257 14.47 16.25 -10.33
C ARG A 257 13.42 15.54 -11.17
N GLY A 258 12.55 14.75 -10.54
CA GLY A 258 11.46 14.05 -11.21
C GLY A 258 10.09 14.71 -11.12
N LEU A 259 9.93 15.84 -10.42
CA LEU A 259 8.60 16.40 -10.14
C LEU A 259 7.87 16.87 -11.40
N ASP A 260 8.54 17.51 -12.35
CA ASP A 260 7.91 17.95 -13.62
C ASP A 260 7.40 16.77 -14.45
N LEU A 261 8.15 15.67 -14.47
CA LEU A 261 7.75 14.45 -15.17
C LEU A 261 6.63 13.72 -14.41
N ALA A 262 6.73 13.66 -13.08
CA ALA A 262 5.68 13.12 -12.23
C ALA A 262 4.35 13.86 -12.45
N LYS A 263 4.37 15.19 -12.51
CA LYS A 263 3.21 16.03 -12.82
C LYS A 263 2.55 15.66 -14.14
N LYS A 264 3.34 15.46 -15.20
CA LYS A 264 2.81 15.02 -16.52
C LYS A 264 2.15 13.64 -16.42
N HIS A 265 2.75 12.72 -15.66
CA HIS A 265 2.17 11.40 -15.44
C HIS A 265 0.90 11.45 -14.59
N VAL A 266 0.84 12.31 -13.56
CA VAL A 266 -0.37 12.53 -12.75
C VAL A 266 -1.51 13.07 -13.61
N ALA A 267 -1.26 14.06 -14.47
CA ALA A 267 -2.25 14.57 -15.43
C ALA A 267 -2.73 13.48 -16.39
N SER A 268 -1.83 12.61 -16.85
CA SER A 268 -2.18 11.47 -17.70
C SER A 268 -3.06 10.46 -16.94
N CYS A 269 -2.76 10.17 -15.66
CA CYS A 269 -3.59 9.30 -14.83
C CYS A 269 -5.02 9.84 -14.68
N LEU A 270 -5.18 11.15 -14.43
CA LEU A 270 -6.49 11.79 -14.31
C LEU A 270 -7.31 11.66 -15.61
N SER A 271 -6.67 11.84 -16.77
CA SER A 271 -7.30 11.63 -18.08
C SER A 271 -7.74 10.18 -18.30
N GLU A 272 -6.92 9.22 -17.86
CA GLU A 272 -7.26 7.80 -17.98
C GLU A 272 -8.36 7.38 -17.00
N LEU A 273 -8.41 7.91 -15.77
CA LEU A 273 -9.53 7.72 -14.84
C LEU A 273 -10.84 8.26 -15.40
N ALA A 274 -10.84 9.46 -15.99
CA ALA A 274 -12.01 10.00 -16.67
C ALA A 274 -12.46 9.09 -17.83
N SER A 275 -11.51 8.44 -18.50
CA SER A 275 -11.80 7.45 -19.55
C SER A 275 -12.35 6.13 -18.99
N MET A 276 -11.89 5.68 -17.82
CA MET A 276 -12.49 4.55 -17.10
C MET A 276 -13.94 4.83 -16.73
N SER A 277 -14.23 6.02 -16.18
CA SER A 277 -15.59 6.44 -15.83
C SER A 277 -16.53 6.44 -17.03
N ARG A 278 -16.05 6.86 -18.22
CA ARG A 278 -16.82 6.77 -19.48
C ARG A 278 -17.02 5.34 -19.98
N SER A 279 -16.12 4.40 -19.63
CA SER A 279 -16.24 3.00 -20.06
C SER A 279 -17.30 2.20 -19.28
N VAL A 280 -17.79 2.71 -18.15
CA VAL A 280 -18.73 2.02 -17.26
C VAL A 280 -20.02 1.61 -17.98
N GLU A 281 -20.62 2.51 -18.76
CA GLU A 281 -21.89 2.24 -19.44
C GLU A 281 -21.75 1.11 -20.46
N PHE A 282 -20.67 1.13 -21.25
CA PHE A 282 -20.33 0.07 -22.20
C PHE A 282 -20.08 -1.29 -21.51
N LEU A 283 -19.36 -1.28 -20.39
CA LEU A 283 -19.05 -2.52 -19.66
C LEU A 283 -20.30 -3.12 -19.00
N ARG A 284 -21.23 -2.28 -18.54
CA ARG A 284 -22.51 -2.74 -17.99
C ARG A 284 -23.44 -3.29 -19.06
N SER A 285 -23.52 -2.66 -20.23
CA SER A 285 -24.36 -3.15 -21.32
C SER A 285 -23.83 -4.45 -21.94
N SER A 286 -22.51 -4.64 -21.88
CA SER A 286 -21.86 -5.87 -22.35
C SER A 286 -21.89 -7.00 -21.32
N ALA A 287 -22.22 -6.69 -20.05
CA ALA A 287 -22.29 -7.70 -19.00
C ALA A 287 -23.59 -8.51 -19.05
N CYS A 288 -23.48 -9.83 -18.91
CA CYS A 288 -24.64 -10.71 -18.89
C CYS A 288 -25.55 -10.38 -17.69
N ALA A 289 -26.87 -10.27 -17.93
CA ALA A 289 -27.88 -9.73 -17.02
C ALA A 289 -28.16 -10.55 -15.73
N SER A 290 -27.34 -11.56 -15.41
CA SER A 290 -27.45 -12.28 -14.14
C SER A 290 -26.70 -11.52 -13.04
N CYS A 291 -27.37 -11.31 -11.91
CA CYS A 291 -26.87 -10.72 -10.65
C CYS A 291 -27.14 -9.22 -10.47
N VAL A 292 -28.42 -8.89 -10.25
CA VAL A 292 -28.84 -7.65 -9.58
C VAL A 292 -28.58 -7.79 -8.08
N VAL A 293 -27.33 -7.60 -7.66
CA VAL A 293 -26.98 -7.31 -6.26
C VAL A 293 -26.62 -5.83 -6.19
N GLY A 294 -27.16 -5.12 -5.19
CA GLY A 294 -27.16 -3.66 -5.05
C GLY A 294 -26.00 -2.92 -5.73
N ILE A 295 -26.34 -2.07 -6.70
CA ILE A 295 -25.43 -1.33 -7.59
C ILE A 295 -24.36 -0.53 -6.81
N GLU A 296 -24.64 -0.12 -5.58
CA GLU A 296 -23.72 0.71 -4.78
C GLU A 296 -22.56 -0.06 -4.13
N CYS A 297 -22.66 -1.40 -4.00
CA CYS A 297 -21.66 -2.22 -3.32
C CYS A 297 -20.67 -2.93 -4.25
N GLN A 298 -20.79 -2.72 -5.57
CA GLN A 298 -19.97 -3.42 -6.56
C GLN A 298 -18.58 -2.79 -6.66
N THR A 299 -17.55 -3.64 -6.72
CA THR A 299 -16.14 -3.23 -6.79
C THR A 299 -15.62 -3.03 -8.22
N THR A 300 -16.41 -3.42 -9.24
CA THR A 300 -16.02 -3.42 -10.65
C THR A 300 -16.87 -2.44 -11.47
N ALA A 301 -16.36 -1.95 -12.60
CA ALA A 301 -17.11 -1.04 -13.47
C ALA A 301 -18.33 -1.71 -14.12
N SER A 302 -18.18 -2.98 -14.52
CA SER A 302 -19.24 -3.79 -15.13
C SER A 302 -20.36 -4.14 -14.14
N GLY A 303 -20.05 -4.10 -12.84
CA GLY A 303 -20.93 -4.52 -11.76
C GLY A 303 -20.94 -6.01 -11.46
N GLN A 304 -20.10 -6.78 -12.15
CA GLN A 304 -19.98 -8.20 -11.94
C GLN A 304 -19.01 -8.53 -10.79
N GLN A 305 -19.25 -9.65 -10.10
CA GLN A 305 -18.31 -10.17 -9.12
C GLN A 305 -17.01 -10.63 -9.81
N PRO A 306 -15.83 -10.27 -9.27
CA PRO A 306 -14.55 -10.67 -9.84
C PRO A 306 -14.22 -12.13 -9.48
N PHE A 307 -13.36 -12.76 -10.28
CA PHE A 307 -12.86 -14.12 -10.03
C PHE A 307 -11.42 -14.11 -9.48
N GLY A 308 -11.04 -15.16 -8.77
CA GLY A 308 -9.67 -15.34 -8.30
C GLY A 308 -9.31 -14.53 -7.07
N PHE A 309 -10.29 -14.16 -6.23
CA PHE A 309 -10.06 -13.43 -4.97
C PHE A 309 -10.63 -14.19 -3.79
N ASP A 310 -9.81 -14.34 -2.75
CA ASP A 310 -10.24 -14.86 -1.46
C ASP A 310 -9.43 -14.17 -0.35
N ALA A 311 -10.13 -13.44 0.53
CA ALA A 311 -9.52 -12.70 1.64
C ALA A 311 -9.08 -13.61 2.80
N SER A 312 -9.60 -14.85 2.91
CA SER A 312 -9.27 -15.79 3.98
C SER A 312 -7.92 -16.47 3.75
N LEU A 313 -7.42 -16.53 2.51
CA LEU A 313 -6.17 -17.23 2.14
C LEU A 313 -4.98 -16.79 3.00
N ASN A 314 -4.90 -15.50 3.29
CA ASN A 314 -3.80 -14.91 4.07
C ASN A 314 -4.24 -14.50 5.49
N SER A 315 -5.45 -14.87 5.93
CA SER A 315 -5.93 -14.57 7.28
C SER A 315 -4.99 -15.14 8.36
N ARG A 316 -4.43 -16.33 8.09
CA ARG A 316 -3.49 -17.06 8.95
C ARG A 316 -2.05 -16.52 8.91
N LEU A 317 -1.70 -15.68 7.93
CA LEU A 317 -0.40 -14.99 7.89
C LEU A 317 -0.38 -13.78 8.83
N SER A 318 -1.56 -13.29 9.23
CA SER A 318 -1.65 -12.18 10.17
C SER A 318 -1.15 -12.65 11.55
N ALA A 319 -0.36 -11.81 12.22
CA ALA A 319 0.12 -12.00 13.60
C ALA A 319 -1.05 -12.22 14.59
N PRO A 320 -0.84 -12.40 15.91
CA PRO A 320 -1.89 -12.85 16.84
C PRO A 320 -2.94 -11.75 17.09
N THR A 321 -3.74 -11.46 16.08
CA THR A 321 -4.80 -10.48 16.06
C THR A 321 -6.09 -11.18 15.67
N PRO A 322 -7.20 -10.82 16.32
CA PRO A 322 -8.52 -11.34 15.96
C PRO A 322 -8.82 -11.17 14.46
N PRO A 323 -9.51 -12.13 13.81
CA PRO A 323 -9.96 -12.01 12.44
C PRO A 323 -10.75 -10.71 12.22
N ARG A 324 -10.43 -10.00 11.13
CA ARG A 324 -11.10 -8.77 10.72
C ARG A 324 -11.74 -8.94 9.35
N VAL A 325 -13.04 -8.67 9.27
CA VAL A 325 -13.75 -8.59 8.00
C VAL A 325 -13.42 -7.26 7.33
N ILE A 326 -12.81 -7.32 6.15
CA ILE A 326 -12.46 -6.13 5.35
C ILE A 326 -13.49 -5.95 4.25
N GLN A 327 -14.10 -4.78 4.20
CA GLN A 327 -14.99 -4.38 3.13
C GLN A 327 -14.20 -3.64 2.05
N ILE A 328 -14.10 -4.24 0.86
CA ILE A 328 -13.47 -3.59 -0.30
C ILE A 328 -14.30 -2.39 -0.75
N LEU A 329 -13.63 -1.29 -1.12
CA LEU A 329 -14.27 -0.08 -1.64
C LEU A 329 -15.07 -0.38 -2.92
N SER A 330 -16.23 0.26 -3.04
CA SER A 330 -17.00 0.21 -4.29
C SER A 330 -16.26 0.91 -5.42
N TRP A 331 -16.57 0.56 -6.67
CA TRP A 331 -15.93 1.13 -7.86
C TRP A 331 -15.93 2.66 -7.85
N LYS A 332 -17.08 3.27 -7.51
CA LYS A 332 -17.23 4.73 -7.41
C LYS A 332 -16.27 5.32 -6.38
N LYS A 333 -16.22 4.76 -5.17
CA LYS A 333 -15.32 5.20 -4.09
C LYS A 333 -13.85 5.00 -4.46
N THR A 334 -13.53 3.97 -5.24
CA THR A 334 -12.18 3.71 -5.76
C THR A 334 -11.74 4.81 -6.71
N ILE A 335 -12.59 5.22 -7.66
CA ILE A 335 -12.27 6.33 -8.57
C ILE A 335 -12.10 7.64 -7.80
N GLU A 336 -13.04 7.98 -6.91
CA GLU A 336 -12.97 9.18 -6.05
C GLU A 336 -11.68 9.20 -5.20
N TYR A 337 -11.27 8.03 -4.68
CA TYR A 337 -10.04 7.88 -3.93
C TYR A 337 -8.80 8.20 -4.78
N PHE A 338 -8.69 7.62 -5.98
CA PHE A 338 -7.53 7.85 -6.84
C PHE A 338 -7.50 9.28 -7.40
N GLU A 339 -8.66 9.88 -7.72
CA GLU A 339 -8.74 11.30 -8.10
C GLU A 339 -8.22 12.21 -6.99
N LYS A 340 -8.65 11.97 -5.74
CA LYS A 340 -8.14 12.72 -4.59
C LYS A 340 -6.65 12.51 -4.40
N LEU A 341 -6.18 11.26 -4.42
CA LEU A 341 -4.76 10.94 -4.27
C LEU A 341 -3.92 11.65 -5.34
N LEU A 342 -4.33 11.59 -6.60
CA LEU A 342 -3.63 12.23 -7.71
C LEU A 342 -3.63 13.76 -7.57
N GLY A 343 -4.73 14.36 -7.10
CA GLY A 343 -4.77 15.79 -6.78
C GLY A 343 -3.79 16.17 -5.67
N ASP A 344 -3.71 15.36 -4.60
CA ASP A 344 -2.74 15.56 -3.52
C ASP A 344 -1.29 15.40 -4.05
N LEU A 345 -1.02 14.42 -4.93
CA LEU A 345 0.31 14.24 -5.56
C LEU A 345 0.67 15.37 -6.53
N ASP A 346 -0.28 15.90 -7.29
CA ASP A 346 -0.07 17.06 -8.18
C ASP A 346 0.29 18.32 -7.38
N ALA A 347 -0.37 18.53 -6.23
CA ALA A 347 -0.06 19.63 -5.33
C ALA A 347 1.38 19.54 -4.79
N ILE A 348 1.85 18.33 -4.46
CA ILE A 348 3.25 18.08 -4.07
C ILE A 348 4.20 18.41 -5.24
N CYS A 349 3.90 17.91 -6.44
CA CYS A 349 4.75 18.14 -7.62
C CYS A 349 4.79 19.59 -8.08
N SER A 350 3.75 20.36 -7.78
CA SER A 350 3.62 21.78 -8.14
C SER A 350 4.20 22.73 -7.08
N SER A 351 4.66 22.21 -5.94
CA SER A 351 5.19 23.03 -4.87
C SER A 351 6.55 23.64 -5.24
N PRO A 352 6.75 24.96 -5.06
CA PRO A 352 8.05 25.58 -5.31
C PRO A 352 9.07 25.06 -4.29
N LEU A 353 10.21 24.56 -4.77
CA LEU A 353 11.32 24.05 -3.96
C LEU A 353 12.18 25.19 -3.42
N GLU A 354 11.54 26.20 -2.83
CA GLU A 354 12.23 27.32 -2.20
C GLU A 354 12.70 26.92 -0.79
N PRO A 355 13.96 27.15 -0.42
CA PRO A 355 14.49 26.67 0.83
C PRO A 355 14.16 27.59 2.01
N LEU A 356 13.04 28.33 1.93
CA LEU A 356 12.56 29.21 2.99
C LEU A 356 11.65 28.44 3.95
N LEU A 357 12.04 28.36 5.22
CA LEU A 357 11.31 27.56 6.21
C LEU A 357 9.84 27.99 6.35
N GLU A 358 9.56 29.29 6.30
CA GLU A 358 8.19 29.81 6.40
C GLU A 358 7.30 29.31 5.24
N ASN A 359 7.85 29.28 4.02
CA ASN A 359 7.12 28.79 2.84
C ASN A 359 6.83 27.29 2.96
N VAL A 360 7.80 26.50 3.46
CA VAL A 360 7.63 25.07 3.76
C VAL A 360 6.50 24.85 4.78
N LEU A 361 6.53 25.57 5.90
CA LEU A 361 5.52 25.44 6.97
C LEU A 361 4.13 25.88 6.50
N ARG A 362 4.05 26.97 5.72
CA ARG A 362 2.79 27.45 5.14
C ARG A 362 2.22 26.45 4.15
N PHE A 363 3.06 25.87 3.29
CA PHE A 363 2.65 24.79 2.38
C PHE A 363 2.14 23.57 3.16
N LEU A 364 2.87 23.11 4.18
CA LEU A 364 2.45 21.99 5.03
C LEU A 364 1.09 22.25 5.69
N ALA A 365 0.90 23.43 6.28
CA ALA A 365 -0.35 23.79 6.92
C ALA A 365 -1.52 23.81 5.91
N GLN A 366 -1.29 24.29 4.69
CA GLN A 366 -2.30 24.30 3.64
C GLN A 366 -2.59 22.90 3.10
N PHE A 367 -1.54 22.11 2.87
CA PHE A 367 -1.65 20.73 2.39
C PHE A 367 -2.42 19.86 3.38
N GLN A 368 -2.19 20.01 4.70
CA GLN A 368 -2.93 19.24 5.70
C GLN A 368 -4.42 19.59 5.78
N LYS A 369 -4.85 20.77 5.33
CA LYS A 369 -6.28 21.12 5.25
C LYS A 369 -7.04 20.27 4.23
N SER A 370 -6.38 19.74 3.19
CA SER A 370 -7.02 18.83 2.23
C SER A 370 -7.22 17.41 2.80
N ARG A 371 -6.74 17.15 4.02
CA ARG A 371 -6.73 15.82 4.66
C ARG A 371 -6.11 14.76 3.74
N PRO A 372 -4.82 14.92 3.41
CA PRO A 372 -4.11 14.02 2.50
C PRO A 372 -4.02 12.60 3.07
N ASP A 373 -4.19 11.62 2.20
CA ASP A 373 -4.07 10.21 2.56
C ASP A 373 -2.60 9.82 2.80
N LEU A 374 -2.36 8.65 3.42
CA LEU A 374 -1.01 8.25 3.82
C LEU A 374 0.00 8.28 2.67
N VAL A 375 -0.38 7.74 1.51
CA VAL A 375 0.54 7.66 0.37
C VAL A 375 1.04 9.05 -0.02
N ALA A 376 0.15 10.05 -0.09
CA ALA A 376 0.54 11.43 -0.38
C ALA A 376 1.39 12.04 0.75
N ARG A 377 1.02 11.81 2.02
CA ARG A 377 1.80 12.25 3.20
C ARG A 377 3.22 11.69 3.21
N ALA A 378 3.38 10.40 2.90
CA ALA A 378 4.68 9.73 2.83
C ALA A 378 5.57 10.34 1.74
N HIS A 379 5.03 10.55 0.54
CA HIS A 379 5.77 11.17 -0.56
C HIS A 379 6.14 12.63 -0.27
N LEU A 380 5.25 13.40 0.37
CA LEU A 380 5.58 14.76 0.81
C LEU A 380 6.73 14.75 1.83
N GLN A 381 6.68 13.86 2.81
CA GLN A 381 7.72 13.78 3.82
C GLN A 381 9.08 13.40 3.22
N LEU A 382 9.11 12.46 2.27
CA LEU A 382 10.33 12.07 1.55
C LEU A 382 10.87 13.18 0.66
N LEU A 383 10.00 13.99 0.04
CA LEU A 383 10.42 15.16 -0.70
C LEU A 383 11.04 16.21 0.22
N LEU A 384 10.41 16.49 1.36
CA LEU A 384 10.87 17.53 2.29
C LEU A 384 12.17 17.16 2.98
N ILE A 385 12.32 15.90 3.42
CA ILE A 385 13.49 15.45 4.17
C ILE A 385 14.12 14.28 3.43
N HIS A 386 15.27 14.55 2.82
CA HIS A 386 16.06 13.54 2.12
C HIS A 386 17.51 13.62 2.61
N GLU A 387 18.05 12.50 3.11
CA GLU A 387 19.41 12.42 3.66
C GLU A 387 19.75 13.50 4.70
N GLY A 388 18.77 13.89 5.53
CA GLY A 388 18.97 14.92 6.55
C GLY A 388 19.07 16.36 6.00
N LYS A 389 18.68 16.59 4.75
CA LYS A 389 18.64 17.90 4.10
C LYS A 389 17.21 18.24 3.67
N LEU A 390 16.88 19.52 3.66
CA LEU A 390 15.64 20.05 3.09
C LEU A 390 15.69 19.87 1.56
N TYR A 391 14.67 19.22 0.99
CA TYR A 391 14.62 18.87 -0.43
C TYR A 391 15.83 18.07 -0.95
N GLY A 392 16.64 17.48 -0.08
CA GLY A 392 17.92 16.84 -0.45
C GLY A 392 18.99 17.80 -0.99
N LYS A 393 18.77 19.12 -0.88
CA LYS A 393 19.69 20.15 -1.37
C LYS A 393 20.28 20.95 -0.22
N ASP A 394 19.40 21.54 0.59
CA ASP A 394 19.78 22.52 1.60
C ASP A 394 19.96 21.86 2.96
N PRO A 395 21.15 21.93 3.58
CA PRO A 395 21.31 21.42 4.93
C PRO A 395 20.53 22.28 5.93
N PHE A 396 19.89 21.63 6.93
CA PHE A 396 18.98 22.33 7.84
C PHE A 396 19.65 23.44 8.66
N HIS A 397 20.96 23.35 8.95
CA HIS A 397 21.67 24.43 9.63
C HIS A 397 21.73 25.71 8.79
N GLU A 398 21.84 25.62 7.46
CA GLU A 398 21.79 26.79 6.57
C GLU A 398 20.37 27.36 6.47
N VAL A 399 19.36 26.47 6.44
CA VAL A 399 17.95 26.88 6.46
C VAL A 399 17.64 27.67 7.74
N ILE A 400 18.14 27.19 8.88
CA ILE A 400 18.03 27.88 10.18
C ILE A 400 18.79 29.21 10.15
N ALA A 401 20.04 29.23 9.67
CA ALA A 401 20.83 30.46 9.61
C ALA A 401 20.14 31.54 8.76
N ARG A 402 19.51 31.15 7.65
CA ARG A 402 18.69 32.04 6.81
C ARG A 402 17.43 32.53 7.54
N ALA A 403 16.74 31.65 8.27
CA ALA A 403 15.57 32.02 9.06
C ALA A 403 15.93 33.01 10.21
N LEU A 404 17.12 32.86 10.79
CA LEU A 404 17.66 33.73 11.83
C LEU A 404 18.33 35.00 11.29
N GLN A 405 18.43 35.16 9.97
CA GLN A 405 19.09 36.29 9.29
C GLN A 405 20.54 36.50 9.75
N LEU A 406 21.28 35.41 10.00
CA LEU A 406 22.67 35.49 10.46
C LEU A 406 23.61 36.00 9.34
N PRO A 407 24.61 36.86 9.65
CA PRO A 407 25.61 37.30 8.68
C PRO A 407 26.41 36.13 8.09
N GLU A 408 26.87 36.25 6.83
CA GLU A 408 27.66 35.19 6.15
C GLU A 408 28.91 34.78 6.94
N VAL A 409 29.52 35.70 7.69
CA VAL A 409 30.71 35.47 8.54
C VAL A 409 30.42 34.51 9.70
N ALA A 410 29.15 34.35 10.10
CA ALA A 410 28.73 33.45 11.17
C ALA A 410 28.44 32.01 10.68
N LYS A 411 28.52 31.74 9.37
CA LYS A 411 28.28 30.41 8.76
C LYS A 411 29.52 29.51 8.78
N ASP A 412 30.39 29.65 9.78
CA ASP A 412 31.58 28.83 9.93
C ASP A 412 31.26 27.39 10.36
N GLN A 413 32.24 26.48 10.21
CA GLN A 413 32.18 25.12 10.78
C GLN A 413 31.83 25.12 12.27
N ALA A 414 32.18 26.18 13.00
CA ALA A 414 31.83 26.36 14.40
C ALA A 414 30.31 26.54 14.65
N PHE A 415 29.55 27.05 13.68
CA PHE A 415 28.09 27.13 13.76
C PHE A 415 27.45 25.77 13.49
N GLN A 416 27.97 25.05 12.48
CA GLN A 416 27.51 23.71 12.13
C GLN A 416 27.72 22.70 13.26
N GLY A 417 28.86 22.78 13.95
CA GLY A 417 29.21 21.91 15.07
C GLY A 417 28.67 22.35 16.43
N ASN A 418 27.93 23.46 16.51
CA ASN A 418 27.40 23.93 17.78
C ASN A 418 26.25 23.02 18.26
N GLU A 419 26.31 22.60 19.52
CA GLU A 419 25.32 21.68 20.10
C GLU A 419 23.88 22.22 20.03
N PHE A 420 23.67 23.51 20.28
CA PHE A 420 22.36 24.16 20.16
C PHE A 420 21.83 24.08 18.71
N VAL A 421 22.69 24.32 17.72
CA VAL A 421 22.30 24.26 16.30
C VAL A 421 21.95 22.82 15.90
N LEU A 422 22.72 21.83 16.36
CA LEU A 422 22.45 20.41 16.11
C LEU A 422 21.11 19.98 16.75
N GLN A 423 20.84 20.38 17.98
CA GLN A 423 19.57 20.10 18.67
C GLN A 423 18.40 20.77 17.94
N LEU A 424 18.56 22.03 17.50
CA LEU A 424 17.54 22.76 16.75
C LEU A 424 17.26 22.13 15.37
N VAL A 425 18.30 21.67 14.66
CA VAL A 425 18.17 20.90 13.41
C VAL A 425 17.33 19.64 13.64
N GLN A 426 17.62 18.88 14.69
CA GLN A 426 16.86 17.67 15.01
C GLN A 426 15.40 17.97 15.34
N LEU A 427 15.12 19.02 16.13
CA LEU A 427 13.75 19.43 16.43
C LEU A 427 13.00 19.94 15.20
N LEU A 428 13.66 20.68 14.32
CA LEU A 428 13.05 21.18 13.09
C LEU A 428 12.68 20.03 12.15
N MET A 429 13.60 19.08 11.95
CA MET A 429 13.30 17.86 11.18
C MET A 429 12.15 17.07 11.81
N LYS A 430 12.14 16.91 13.14
CA LYS A 430 11.07 16.24 13.88
C LYS A 430 9.73 16.96 13.68
N LEU A 431 9.70 18.30 13.74
CA LEU A 431 8.52 19.11 13.49
C LEU A 431 7.97 18.90 12.09
N ILE A 432 8.81 19.00 11.06
CA ILE A 432 8.39 18.79 9.65
C ILE A 432 7.80 17.38 9.47
N LYS A 433 8.45 16.35 10.03
CA LYS A 433 7.91 14.97 10.01
C LYS A 433 6.57 14.88 10.73
N ILE A 434 6.43 15.49 11.90
CA ILE A 434 5.17 15.51 12.65
C ILE A 434 4.07 16.15 11.82
N LEU A 435 4.32 17.31 11.20
CA LEU A 435 3.36 18.01 10.37
C LEU A 435 2.97 17.24 9.09
N CYS A 436 3.74 16.22 8.69
CA CYS A 436 3.36 15.30 7.62
C CYS A 436 2.48 14.14 8.10
N THR A 437 2.33 13.89 9.40
CA THR A 437 1.47 12.81 9.93
C THR A 437 -0.02 13.15 9.89
N ASN A 438 -0.90 12.20 10.19
CA ASN A 438 -2.33 12.47 10.33
C ASN A 438 -2.61 13.43 11.52
N ILE A 439 -3.79 14.06 11.54
CA ILE A 439 -4.13 15.12 12.52
C ILE A 439 -4.07 14.62 13.97
N ALA A 440 -4.47 13.37 14.23
CA ALA A 440 -4.43 12.79 15.58
C ALA A 440 -2.98 12.63 16.07
N TRP A 441 -2.09 12.11 15.21
CA TRP A 441 -0.66 12.00 15.50
C TRP A 441 0.04 13.34 15.59
N GLN A 442 -0.34 14.32 14.75
CA GLN A 442 0.15 15.69 14.86
C GLN A 442 -0.08 16.22 16.27
N ARG A 443 -1.33 16.19 16.76
CA ARG A 443 -1.66 16.67 18.10
C ARG A 443 -0.87 15.94 19.18
N ARG A 444 -0.83 14.61 19.13
CA ARG A 444 -0.15 13.78 20.15
C ARG A 444 1.36 14.03 20.18
N LYS A 445 2.01 14.08 19.01
CA LYS A 445 3.48 14.26 18.91
C LYS A 445 3.89 15.69 19.20
N LEU A 446 3.13 16.68 18.72
CA LEU A 446 3.41 18.08 19.05
C LEU A 446 3.40 18.29 20.56
N GLY A 447 2.40 17.74 21.25
CA GLY A 447 2.33 17.77 22.72
C GLY A 447 3.58 17.22 23.41
N LYS A 448 4.13 16.10 22.92
CA LYS A 448 5.38 15.52 23.43
C LYS A 448 6.61 16.39 23.15
N THR A 449 6.64 17.08 22.01
CA THR A 449 7.79 17.93 21.63
C THR A 449 7.81 19.29 22.33
N LEU A 450 6.72 19.75 22.94
CA LEU A 450 6.66 21.07 23.57
C LEU A 450 7.72 21.25 24.66
N GLN A 451 8.01 20.20 25.44
CA GLN A 451 9.06 20.24 26.45
C GLN A 451 10.44 20.40 25.82
N ASP A 452 10.72 19.66 24.73
CA ASP A 452 11.97 19.77 23.98
C ASP A 452 12.16 21.22 23.46
N TRP A 453 11.12 21.82 22.89
CA TRP A 453 11.14 23.22 22.43
C TRP A 453 11.36 24.21 23.58
N GLY A 454 10.79 23.95 24.75
CA GLY A 454 10.98 24.78 25.95
C GLY A 454 12.42 24.78 26.45
N VAL A 455 13.11 23.64 26.42
CA VAL A 455 14.53 23.53 26.78
C VAL A 455 15.40 24.33 25.82
N ILE A 456 15.16 24.19 24.50
CA ILE A 456 15.90 24.94 23.49
C ILE A 456 15.69 26.45 23.65
N LEU A 457 14.51 26.92 24.07
CA LEU A 457 14.23 28.36 24.20
C LEU A 457 15.12 29.09 25.24
N ILE A 458 15.74 28.37 26.17
CA ILE A 458 16.59 28.92 27.24
C ILE A 458 18.06 29.07 26.77
N GLN A 459 18.50 28.23 25.82
CA GLN A 459 19.87 28.19 25.30
C GLN A 459 20.31 29.40 24.40
N PRO A 460 19.43 30.14 23.69
CA PRO A 460 19.79 31.30 22.87
C PRO A 460 20.51 32.41 23.63
N ILE A 461 20.25 32.56 24.93
CA ILE A 461 20.93 33.57 25.78
C ILE A 461 22.42 33.23 25.92
N ILE A 462 22.77 31.95 25.94
CA ILE A 462 24.15 31.47 26.01
C ILE A 462 24.80 31.61 24.62
N PHE A 463 24.08 31.19 23.58
CA PHE A 463 24.55 31.25 22.20
C PHE A 463 24.80 32.68 21.70
N SER A 464 23.92 33.64 22.01
CA SER A 464 24.09 35.06 21.64
C SER A 464 25.32 35.70 22.30
N LYS A 465 25.67 35.29 23.53
CA LYS A 465 26.90 35.71 24.19
C LYS A 465 28.13 35.15 23.46
N GLU A 466 28.14 33.87 23.10
CA GLU A 466 29.26 33.25 22.37
C GLU A 466 29.46 33.83 20.97
N LEU A 467 28.36 34.11 20.25
CA LEU A 467 28.41 34.70 18.91
C LEU A 467 28.95 36.14 18.94
N ASN A 468 28.52 36.94 19.91
CA ASN A 468 29.02 38.30 20.09
C ASN A 468 30.50 38.32 20.45
N VAL A 469 30.97 37.39 21.29
CA VAL A 469 32.40 37.26 21.63
C VAL A 469 33.23 36.89 20.40
N LYS A 470 32.76 35.97 19.55
CA LYS A 470 33.45 35.60 18.30
C LYS A 470 33.47 36.72 17.28
N LEU A 471 32.34 37.41 17.07
CA LEU A 471 32.24 38.57 16.17
C LEU A 471 33.16 39.72 16.61
N MET A 472 33.36 39.91 17.92
CA MET A 472 34.31 40.89 18.46
C MET A 472 35.78 40.45 18.35
N ALA A 473 36.07 39.14 18.33
CA ALA A 473 37.42 38.61 18.15
C ALA A 473 37.90 38.58 16.68
N THR A 474 36.97 38.68 15.72
CA THR A 474 37.25 38.77 14.27
C THR A 474 37.35 40.19 13.72
N LYS A 475 37.18 41.22 14.57
CA LYS A 475 37.54 42.62 14.27
C LYS A 475 38.92 42.92 14.83
#